data_AF-A0A4R0GF23-F1
#
_entry.id   AF-A0A4R0GF23-F1
#
_cell.length_a   1.000
_cell.length_b   1.000
_cell.length_c   1.000
_cell.angle_alpha   90.00
_cell.angle_beta   90.00
_cell.angle_gamma   90.00
#
_symmetry.space_group_name_H-M   'P 1'
#
loop_
_entity.id
_entity.type
_entity.pdbx_description
1 polymer ?
#
loop_
_entity_poly.entity_id
_entity_poly.type
_entity_poly.pdbx_seq_one_letter_code
_entity_poly.pdbx_strand_id
1 'polypeptide(L)'
;MSTPTGEEVVAAFEAIATDVSGWRRSSHLLQTAATNARSFGLTGLHFGYLADGAGVTAKYEEIQDLAVRLLSEGASAMDEIAEVLISVIEDYQYTDAEAASGFTTLREPN
;
A
#
# COMPACT_ATOMS: atom_id res chain seq x y z
N MET A 1 0.81 0.28 32.53
CA MET A 1 0.64 -0.81 31.54
C MET A 1 1.59 -1.92 31.91
N SER A 2 1.14 -3.16 31.87
CA SER A 2 1.98 -4.34 32.05
C SER A 2 2.87 -4.53 30.82
N THR A 3 4.07 -5.09 31.00
CA THR A 3 4.93 -5.49 29.86
C THR A 3 4.24 -6.61 29.08
N PRO A 4 4.18 -6.54 27.73
CA PRO A 4 3.65 -7.61 26.91
C PRO A 4 4.41 -8.92 27.12
N THR A 5 3.69 -10.04 27.04
CA THR A 5 4.28 -11.38 27.01
C THR A 5 4.84 -11.69 25.62
N GLY A 6 5.75 -12.67 25.52
CA GLY A 6 6.31 -13.08 24.23
C GLY A 6 5.25 -13.60 23.25
N GLU A 7 4.20 -14.26 23.74
CA GLU A 7 3.08 -14.71 22.91
C GLU A 7 2.27 -13.53 22.35
N GLU A 8 2.06 -12.47 23.15
CA GLU A 8 1.37 -11.25 22.70
C GLU A 8 2.18 -10.50 21.62
N VAL A 9 3.51 -10.48 21.72
CA VAL A 9 4.39 -9.88 20.71
C VAL A 9 4.33 -10.65 19.39
N VAL A 10 4.40 -11.98 19.44
CA VAL A 10 4.28 -12.83 18.24
C VAL A 10 2.92 -12.63 17.57
N ALA A 11 1.83 -12.65 18.35
CA ALA A 11 0.49 -12.42 17.82
C ALA A 11 0.35 -11.03 17.16
N ALA A 12 0.98 -10.00 17.73
CA ALA A 12 0.99 -8.66 17.14
C ALA A 12 1.73 -8.64 15.79
N PHE A 13 2.88 -9.30 15.68
CA PHE A 13 3.62 -9.37 14.41
C PHE A 13 2.85 -10.14 13.33
N GLU A 14 2.18 -11.24 13.68
CA GLU A 14 1.33 -11.99 12.75
C GLU A 14 0.15 -11.14 12.24
N ALA A 15 -0.45 -10.35 13.13
CA ALA A 15 -1.53 -9.42 12.76
C ALA A 15 -1.03 -8.33 11.79
N ILE A 16 0.11 -7.69 12.09
CA ILE A 16 0.69 -6.66 11.21
C ILE A 16 1.07 -7.27 9.85
N ALA A 17 1.67 -8.46 9.82
CA ALA A 17 2.01 -9.14 8.56
C ALA A 17 0.77 -9.45 7.70
N THR A 18 -0.35 -9.79 8.36
CA THR A 18 -1.63 -9.99 7.69
C THR A 18 -2.14 -8.68 7.08
N ASP A 19 -2.08 -7.57 7.83
CA ASP A 19 -2.50 -6.26 7.35
C ASP A 19 -1.63 -5.76 6.19
N VAL A 20 -0.30 -5.88 6.29
CA VAL A 20 0.65 -5.58 5.20
C VAL A 20 0.26 -6.32 3.92
N SER A 21 -0.08 -7.61 4.04
CA SER A 21 -0.52 -8.41 2.89
C SER A 21 -1.83 -7.91 2.30
N GLY A 22 -2.76 -7.45 3.14
CA GLY A 22 -4.02 -6.82 2.73
C GLY A 22 -3.79 -5.51 1.96
N TRP A 23 -2.96 -4.62 2.49
CA TRP A 23 -2.62 -3.35 1.86
C TRP A 23 -1.93 -3.54 0.51
N ARG A 24 -0.93 -4.44 0.42
CA ARG A 24 -0.26 -4.75 -0.84
C ARG A 24 -1.20 -5.34 -1.89
N ARG A 25 -2.13 -6.21 -1.48
CA ARG A 25 -3.15 -6.75 -2.39
C ARG A 25 -4.03 -5.64 -2.95
N SER A 26 -4.48 -4.72 -2.11
CA SER A 26 -5.26 -3.55 -2.53
C SER A 26 -4.47 -2.65 -3.49
N SER A 27 -3.19 -2.38 -3.20
CA SER A 27 -2.30 -1.65 -4.10
C SER A 27 -2.24 -2.29 -5.49
N HIS A 28 -2.00 -3.60 -5.55
CA HIS A 28 -1.93 -4.34 -6.81
C HIS A 28 -3.25 -4.31 -7.61
N LEU A 29 -4.39 -4.43 -6.93
CA LEU A 29 -5.71 -4.33 -7.56
C LEU A 29 -5.93 -2.94 -8.17
N LEU A 30 -5.55 -1.88 -7.46
CA LEU A 30 -5.66 -0.51 -7.95
C LEU A 30 -4.72 -0.24 -9.15
N GLN A 31 -3.50 -0.76 -9.13
CA GLN A 31 -2.58 -0.67 -10.27
C GLN A 31 -3.13 -1.41 -11.50
N THR A 32 -3.73 -2.58 -11.30
CA THR A 32 -4.38 -3.34 -12.36
C THR A 32 -5.57 -2.56 -12.93
N ALA A 33 -6.40 -1.96 -12.07
CA ALA A 33 -7.51 -1.12 -12.48
C ALA A 33 -7.04 0.11 -13.27
N ALA A 34 -5.96 0.77 -12.84
CA ALA A 34 -5.38 1.92 -13.56
C ALA A 34 -4.88 1.50 -14.95
N THR A 35 -4.23 0.35 -15.06
CA THR A 35 -3.76 -0.21 -16.34
C THR A 35 -4.93 -0.52 -17.27
N ASN A 36 -6.00 -1.11 -16.74
CA ASN A 36 -7.22 -1.38 -17.50
C ASN A 36 -7.92 -0.09 -17.92
N ALA A 37 -8.02 0.90 -17.03
CA ALA A 37 -8.62 2.19 -17.35
C ALA A 37 -7.86 2.88 -18.49
N ARG A 38 -6.51 2.84 -18.49
CA ARG A 38 -5.67 3.40 -19.56
C ARG A 38 -5.80 2.65 -20.89
N SER A 39 -6.18 1.37 -20.88
CA SER A 39 -6.30 0.57 -22.11
C SER A 39 -7.61 0.80 -22.86
N PHE A 40 -8.60 1.45 -22.25
CA PHE A 40 -9.87 1.79 -22.89
C PHE A 40 -9.71 2.92 -23.91
N GLY A 41 -9.33 2.60 -25.15
CA GLY A 41 -9.09 3.59 -26.20
C GLY A 41 -10.35 4.00 -26.99
N LEU A 42 -11.32 4.66 -26.37
CA LEU A 42 -12.44 5.25 -27.12
C LEU A 42 -12.00 6.56 -27.78
N THR A 43 -11.64 6.47 -29.05
CA THR A 43 -11.29 7.63 -29.89
C THR A 43 -12.52 8.25 -30.57
N GLY A 44 -12.36 9.41 -31.23
CA GLY A 44 -13.41 10.03 -32.05
C GLY A 44 -14.01 9.12 -33.14
N LEU A 45 -13.30 8.07 -33.55
CA LEU A 45 -13.83 7.03 -34.45
C LEU A 45 -14.94 6.19 -33.79
N HIS A 46 -14.91 6.03 -32.47
CA HIS A 46 -15.90 5.28 -31.70
C HIS A 46 -17.12 6.13 -31.32
N PHE A 47 -16.91 7.43 -31.07
CA PHE A 47 -18.00 8.37 -30.75
C PHE A 47 -18.69 8.93 -32.00
N GLY A 48 -18.02 8.90 -33.15
CA GLY A 48 -18.50 9.47 -34.41
C GLY A 48 -18.28 10.98 -34.50
N TYR A 49 -18.26 11.50 -35.73
CA TYR A 49 -17.88 12.88 -36.06
C TYR A 49 -18.70 13.96 -35.31
N LEU A 50 -19.99 13.73 -35.10
CA LEU A 50 -20.86 14.69 -34.40
C LEU A 50 -20.55 14.79 -32.90
N ALA A 51 -20.22 13.67 -32.25
CA ALA A 51 -19.86 13.66 -30.84
C ALA A 51 -18.46 14.25 -30.62
N ASP A 52 -17.55 14.02 -31.56
CA ASP A 52 -16.22 14.63 -31.56
C ASP A 52 -16.30 16.16 -31.74
N GLY A 53 -17.12 16.64 -32.69
CA GLY A 53 -17.40 18.06 -32.88
C GLY A 53 -18.11 18.72 -31.69
N ALA A 54 -18.77 17.94 -30.83
CA ALA A 54 -19.36 18.39 -29.56
C ALA A 54 -18.40 18.29 -28.35
N GLY A 55 -17.17 17.83 -28.56
CA GLY A 55 -16.13 17.70 -27.52
C GLY A 55 -16.31 16.49 -26.58
N VAL A 56 -17.10 15.49 -26.96
CA VAL A 56 -17.35 14.29 -26.13
C VAL A 56 -16.08 13.46 -25.95
N THR A 57 -15.30 13.30 -27.02
CA THR A 57 -14.01 12.57 -26.99
C THR A 57 -13.05 13.19 -25.97
N ALA A 58 -12.85 14.50 -26.02
CA ALA A 58 -11.96 15.21 -25.10
C ALA A 58 -12.39 15.05 -23.63
N LYS A 59 -13.70 15.16 -23.35
CA LYS A 59 -14.23 14.93 -22.00
C LYS A 59 -14.05 13.49 -21.52
N TYR A 60 -14.17 12.52 -22.42
CA TYR A 60 -13.92 11.12 -22.08
C TYR A 60 -12.45 10.90 -21.70
N GLU A 61 -11.52 11.46 -22.49
CA GLU A 61 -10.08 11.41 -22.20
C GLU A 61 -9.75 12.07 -20.85
N GLU A 62 -10.31 13.25 -20.56
CA GLU A 62 -10.12 13.93 -19.26
C GLU A 62 -10.59 13.07 -18.07
N ILE A 63 -11.76 12.42 -18.18
CA ILE A 63 -12.29 11.55 -17.13
C ILE A 63 -11.46 10.28 -16.99
N GLN A 64 -11.01 9.71 -18.11
CA GLN A 64 -10.13 8.55 -18.12
C GLN A 64 -8.80 8.86 -17.42
N ASP A 65 -8.16 9.98 -17.75
CA ASP A 65 -6.92 10.42 -17.13
C ASP A 65 -7.10 10.66 -15.62
N LEU A 66 -8.22 11.28 -15.23
CA LEU A 66 -8.56 11.45 -13.82
C LEU A 66 -8.69 10.10 -13.09
N ALA A 67 -9.39 9.13 -13.70
CA ALA A 67 -9.57 7.81 -13.13
C ALA A 67 -8.23 7.06 -12.99
N VAL A 68 -7.40 7.07 -14.04
CA VAL A 68 -6.06 6.47 -14.03
C VAL A 68 -5.22 7.08 -12.90
N ARG A 69 -5.22 8.41 -12.77
CA ARG A 69 -4.47 9.11 -11.72
C ARG A 69 -4.93 8.70 -10.33
N LEU A 70 -6.23 8.75 -10.03
CA LEU A 70 -6.74 8.42 -8.69
C LEU A 70 -6.48 6.97 -8.31
N LEU A 71 -6.57 6.04 -9.27
CA LEU A 71 -6.25 4.64 -9.04
C LEU A 71 -4.76 4.44 -8.77
N SER A 72 -3.88 5.13 -9.50
CA SER A 72 -2.43 5.09 -9.25
C SER A 72 -2.06 5.73 -7.90
N GLU A 73 -2.61 6.89 -7.57
CA GLU A 73 -2.38 7.56 -6.27
C GLU A 73 -2.87 6.69 -5.10
N GLY A 74 -4.06 6.09 -5.24
CA GLY A 74 -4.58 5.15 -4.24
C GLY A 74 -3.66 3.93 -4.08
N ALA A 75 -3.13 3.39 -5.17
CA ALA A 75 -2.18 2.27 -5.08
C ALA A 75 -0.90 2.64 -4.32
N SER A 76 -0.32 3.81 -4.60
CA SER A 76 0.85 4.32 -3.89
C SER A 76 0.59 4.49 -2.40
N ALA A 77 -0.55 5.09 -2.03
CA ALA A 77 -0.92 5.26 -0.62
C ALA A 77 -1.05 3.92 0.13
N MET A 78 -1.61 2.89 -0.51
CA MET A 78 -1.71 1.55 0.10
C MET A 78 -0.33 0.91 0.27
N ASP A 79 0.59 1.11 -0.67
CA ASP A 79 1.95 0.56 -0.58
C ASP A 79 2.76 1.27 0.52
N GLU A 80 2.63 2.59 0.63
CA GLU A 80 3.24 3.38 1.72
C GLU A 80 2.77 2.92 3.10
N ILE A 81 1.47 2.63 3.28
CA ILE A 81 0.97 2.08 4.54
C ILE A 81 1.63 0.73 4.85
N ALA A 82 1.77 -0.14 3.84
CA ALA A 82 2.43 -1.43 4.01
C ALA A 82 3.91 -1.28 4.40
N GLU A 83 4.62 -0.33 3.79
CA GLU A 83 6.02 -0.02 4.12
C GLU A 83 6.18 0.51 5.56
N VAL A 84 5.29 1.42 5.99
CA VAL A 84 5.30 1.92 7.38
C VAL A 84 5.10 0.77 8.38
N LEU A 85 4.17 -0.14 8.11
CA LEU A 85 3.93 -1.30 8.97
C LEU A 85 5.13 -2.26 9.03
N ILE A 86 5.83 -2.46 7.91
CA ILE A 86 7.08 -3.24 7.87
C ILE A 86 8.16 -2.56 8.72
N SER A 87 8.35 -1.25 8.57
CA SER A 87 9.32 -0.49 9.38
C SER A 87 9.03 -0.61 10.87
N VAL A 88 7.75 -0.56 11.27
CA VAL A 88 7.36 -0.76 12.67
C VAL A 88 7.78 -2.14 13.19
N ILE A 89 7.59 -3.21 12.40
CA ILE A 89 8.04 -4.55 12.79
C ILE A 89 9.57 -4.59 12.94
N GLU A 90 10.30 -4.03 11.98
CA GLU A 90 11.77 -4.02 11.98
C GLU A 90 12.33 -3.26 13.18
N ASP A 91 11.77 -2.09 13.50
CA ASP A 91 12.16 -1.28 14.66
C ASP A 91 11.92 -2.02 15.98
N TYR A 92 10.80 -2.73 16.11
CA TYR A 92 10.51 -3.55 17.28
C TYR A 92 11.50 -4.72 17.42
N GLN A 93 11.78 -5.44 16.33
CA GLN A 93 12.73 -6.56 16.35
C GLN A 93 14.14 -6.10 16.71
N TYR A 94 14.57 -4.94 16.22
CA TYR A 94 15.86 -4.35 16.55
C TYR A 94 15.94 -3.98 18.04
N THR A 95 14.91 -3.32 18.55
CA THR A 95 14.85 -2.87 19.96
C THR A 95 14.84 -4.05 20.94
N ASP A 96 14.09 -5.13 20.62
CA ASP A 96 14.06 -6.33 21.46
C ASP A 96 15.41 -7.09 21.43
N ALA A 97 16.07 -7.15 20.27
CA ALA A 97 17.41 -7.75 20.17
C ALA A 97 18.47 -6.96 20.96
N GLU A 98 18.40 -5.63 20.95
CA GLU A 98 19.25 -4.75 21.75
C GLU A 98 18.97 -4.91 23.25
N ALA A 99 17.69 -4.96 23.66
CA ALA A 99 17.31 -5.21 25.04
C ALA A 99 17.80 -6.57 25.56
N ALA A 100 17.68 -7.64 24.74
CA ALA A 100 18.14 -8.98 25.09
C ALA A 100 19.67 -9.07 25.23
N SER A 101 20.42 -8.37 24.37
CA SER A 101 21.89 -8.34 24.41
C SER A 101 22.45 -7.43 25.53
N GLY A 102 21.79 -6.32 25.82
CA GLY A 102 22.08 -5.44 26.97
C GLY A 102 21.77 -6.09 28.33
N PHE A 103 20.73 -6.91 28.41
CA PHE A 103 20.41 -7.67 29.64
C PHE A 103 21.44 -8.78 29.92
N THR A 104 22.02 -9.37 28.87
CA THR A 104 23.06 -10.40 28.98
C THR A 104 24.38 -9.82 29.51
N THR A 105 24.69 -8.56 29.18
CA THR A 105 25.90 -7.86 29.65
C THR A 105 25.78 -7.29 31.06
N LEU A 106 24.56 -7.03 31.55
CA LEU A 106 24.31 -6.58 32.94
C LEU A 106 24.18 -7.73 33.96
N ARG A 107 24.07 -8.99 33.51
CA ARG A 107 23.97 -10.19 34.38
C ARG A 107 25.30 -10.89 34.64
N GLU A 108 26.43 -10.20 34.45
CA GLU A 108 27.71 -10.58 35.03
C GLU A 108 28.35 -9.36 35.70
N PRO A 109 28.31 -9.31 37.04
CA PRO A 109 29.59 -9.34 37.74
C PRO A 109 29.58 -10.13 39.07
N ASN A 110 30.62 -10.98 39.20
CA ASN A 110 31.23 -11.63 40.39
C ASN A 110 30.35 -12.40 41.38
#